data_AF-A0A960IFM2-F1
#
_entry.id   AF-A0A960IFM2-F1
#
_cell.length_a   1.000
_cell.length_b   1.000
_cell.length_c   1.000
_cell.angle_alpha   90.00
_cell.angle_beta   90.00
_cell.angle_gamma   90.00
#
_symmetry.space_group_name_H-M   'P 1'
#
loop_
_entity.id
_entity.type
_entity.pdbx_description
1 polymer ?
#
loop_
_entity_poly.entity_id
_entity_poly.type
_entity_poly.pdbx_seq_one_letter_code
_entity_poly.pdbx_strand_id
1 'polypeptide(L)'
;MTAPTDLRPPAAVTFDDDDGLDAEVVGTKAATLVRLSRLGHRVPAGVVLPCRAAAPGDDGPVVEAAALLGGLVAVRSSAVAEDLADASFAGQYATVLGVDATDAGAVRAAIGDVLASIDSAHARSYAEGHDVAPSGMAVLVQRQVDARAAGVAFSADPVTGDDVVLVSAVDGLGDVLVAGEITPEDWRIGPDGRAERVSGPSEALTADEAGAVGDLVRRVADDLGAPVDIEWALSTDGELSLLQARPITALPRRPDLALPTEGTWEKDTSHLCEPLT
;
A
#
# COMPACT_ATOMS: atom_id res chain seq x y z
N MET A 1 -33.11 -28.69 4.66
CA MET A 1 -31.78 -28.48 4.04
C MET A 1 -32.00 -27.59 2.82
N THR A 2 -31.93 -26.28 3.03
CA THR A 2 -31.88 -25.29 1.96
C THR A 2 -30.52 -25.40 1.28
N ALA A 3 -30.51 -25.50 -0.05
CA ALA A 3 -29.29 -25.46 -0.85
C ALA A 3 -28.53 -24.15 -0.57
N PRO A 4 -27.19 -24.13 -0.62
CA PRO A 4 -26.46 -22.88 -0.56
C PRO A 4 -26.90 -22.03 -1.75
N THR A 5 -27.42 -20.84 -1.46
CA THR A 5 -27.74 -19.84 -2.47
C THR A 5 -26.46 -19.55 -3.21
N ASP A 6 -26.42 -19.90 -4.50
CA ASP A 6 -25.38 -19.49 -5.43
C ASP A 6 -25.50 -17.97 -5.63
N LEU A 7 -25.03 -17.22 -4.63
CA LEU A 7 -24.97 -15.77 -4.66
C LEU A 7 -23.82 -15.41 -5.58
N ARG A 8 -24.15 -15.17 -6.85
CA ARG A 8 -23.25 -14.51 -7.78
C ARG A 8 -22.82 -13.19 -7.13
N PRO A 9 -21.51 -12.93 -6.97
CA PRO A 9 -21.04 -11.67 -6.39
C PRO A 9 -21.53 -10.48 -7.23
N PRO A 10 -21.69 -9.30 -6.62
CA PRO A 10 -22.10 -8.11 -7.35
C PRO A 10 -21.11 -7.78 -8.47
N ALA A 11 -21.59 -7.17 -9.55
CA ALA A 11 -20.75 -6.85 -10.71
C ALA A 11 -19.79 -5.66 -10.47
N ALA A 12 -20.04 -4.88 -9.42
CA ALA A 12 -19.17 -3.82 -8.92
C ALA A 12 -19.39 -3.69 -7.41
N VAL A 13 -18.33 -3.39 -6.65
CA VAL A 13 -18.38 -3.18 -5.20
C VAL A 13 -17.83 -1.80 -4.87
N THR A 14 -18.64 -0.95 -4.25
CA THR A 14 -18.22 0.36 -3.76
C THR A 14 -17.70 0.27 -2.32
N PHE A 15 -17.05 1.33 -1.84
CA PHE A 15 -16.54 1.34 -0.46
C PHE A 15 -17.64 1.40 0.61
N ASP A 16 -18.87 1.73 0.21
CA ASP A 16 -20.05 1.75 1.08
C ASP A 16 -20.72 0.36 1.18
N ASP A 17 -20.40 -0.57 0.28
CA ASP A 17 -20.97 -1.93 0.27
C ASP A 17 -20.29 -2.83 1.30
N ASP A 18 -21.07 -3.71 1.95
CA ASP A 18 -20.54 -4.67 2.94
C ASP A 18 -19.61 -5.72 2.32
N ASP A 19 -19.84 -6.08 1.05
CA ASP A 19 -18.94 -6.95 0.27
C ASP A 19 -17.53 -6.33 0.11
N GLY A 20 -17.40 -5.01 0.30
CA GLY A 20 -16.12 -4.31 0.27
C GLY A 20 -15.18 -4.70 1.41
N LEU A 21 -15.66 -5.38 2.45
CA LEU A 21 -14.83 -5.91 3.54
C LEU A 21 -14.33 -7.34 3.29
N ASP A 22 -14.86 -8.03 2.28
CA ASP A 22 -14.50 -9.42 1.98
C ASP A 22 -13.29 -9.48 1.03
N ALA A 23 -12.12 -9.81 1.58
CA ALA A 23 -10.90 -9.95 0.80
C ALA A 23 -10.96 -11.04 -0.29
N GLU A 24 -11.83 -12.06 -0.17
CA GLU A 24 -12.04 -13.04 -1.23
C GLU A 24 -12.80 -12.47 -2.44
N VAL A 25 -13.54 -11.37 -2.22
CA VAL A 25 -14.35 -10.69 -3.24
C VAL A 25 -13.55 -9.56 -3.87
N VAL A 26 -12.98 -8.65 -3.07
CA VAL A 26 -12.34 -7.41 -3.53
C VAL A 26 -10.82 -7.42 -3.47
N GLY A 27 -10.21 -8.51 -3.00
CA GLY A 27 -8.77 -8.58 -2.73
C GLY A 27 -8.35 -7.81 -1.49
N THR A 28 -7.14 -8.06 -1.00
CA THR A 28 -6.73 -7.63 0.34
C THR A 28 -6.51 -6.12 0.45
N LYS A 29 -5.97 -5.47 -0.60
CA LYS A 29 -5.77 -4.01 -0.58
C LYS A 29 -7.07 -3.25 -0.49
N ALA A 30 -8.02 -3.59 -1.36
CA ALA A 30 -9.30 -2.91 -1.38
C ALA A 30 -10.05 -3.15 -0.07
N ALA A 31 -10.06 -4.38 0.45
CA ALA A 31 -10.66 -4.69 1.74
C ALA A 31 -10.04 -3.89 2.89
N THR A 32 -8.72 -3.72 2.88
CA THR A 32 -8.00 -2.91 3.88
C THR A 32 -8.38 -1.43 3.79
N LEU A 33 -8.46 -0.87 2.58
CA LEU A 33 -8.88 0.52 2.36
C LEU A 33 -10.34 0.76 2.77
N VAL A 34 -11.25 -0.18 2.46
CA VAL A 34 -12.65 -0.10 2.90
C VAL A 34 -12.73 -0.13 4.42
N ARG A 35 -12.00 -1.03 5.09
CA ARG A 35 -11.91 -1.07 6.55
C ARG A 35 -11.43 0.25 7.15
N LEU A 36 -10.35 0.81 6.63
CA LEU A 36 -9.77 2.06 7.14
C LEU A 36 -10.70 3.26 6.86
N SER A 37 -11.36 3.30 5.71
CA SER A 37 -12.40 4.30 5.41
C SER A 37 -13.54 4.24 6.43
N ARG A 38 -14.04 3.03 6.76
CA ARG A 38 -15.08 2.82 7.78
C ARG A 38 -14.64 3.19 9.20
N LEU A 39 -13.33 3.18 9.47
CA LEU A 39 -12.74 3.64 10.74
C LEU A 39 -12.52 5.18 10.77
N GLY A 40 -12.86 5.89 9.69
CA GLY A 40 -12.80 7.35 9.63
C GLY A 40 -11.49 7.90 9.05
N HIS A 41 -10.61 7.05 8.50
CA HIS A 41 -9.46 7.53 7.75
C HIS A 41 -9.91 8.17 6.45
N ARG A 42 -9.20 9.21 6.02
CA ARG A 42 -9.43 9.86 4.72
C ARG A 42 -8.87 8.97 3.61
N VAL A 43 -9.74 8.18 3.01
CA VAL A 43 -9.43 7.33 1.85
C VAL A 43 -10.19 7.86 0.64
N PRO A 44 -9.55 8.06 -0.52
CA PRO A 44 -10.26 8.44 -1.73
C PRO A 44 -11.28 7.38 -2.12
N ALA A 45 -12.49 7.82 -2.51
CA ALA A 45 -13.57 6.94 -2.94
C ALA A 45 -13.12 6.04 -4.09
N GLY A 46 -13.62 4.80 -4.10
CA GLY A 46 -13.30 3.84 -5.13
C GLY A 46 -14.42 2.83 -5.35
N VAL A 47 -14.31 2.15 -6.49
CA VAL A 47 -15.11 1.01 -6.89
C VAL A 47 -14.19 -0.13 -7.29
N VAL A 48 -14.61 -1.35 -6.99
CA VAL A 48 -13.85 -2.57 -7.25
C VAL A 48 -14.59 -3.44 -8.25
N LEU A 49 -13.87 -3.93 -9.25
CA LEU A 49 -14.23 -5.10 -10.04
C LEU A 49 -13.86 -6.35 -9.24
N PRO A 50 -14.83 -7.16 -8.77
CA PRO A 50 -14.53 -8.30 -7.92
C PRO A 50 -13.76 -9.41 -8.64
N CYS A 51 -13.01 -10.20 -7.88
CA CYS A 51 -12.16 -11.31 -8.36
C CYS A 51 -12.88 -12.29 -9.31
N ARG A 52 -14.19 -12.48 -9.13
CA ARG A 52 -15.01 -13.45 -9.86
C ARG A 52 -15.77 -12.84 -11.05
N ALA A 53 -15.72 -11.51 -11.19
CA ALA A 53 -16.27 -10.74 -12.31
C ALA A 53 -15.20 -10.40 -13.37
N ALA A 54 -13.96 -10.84 -13.21
CA ALA A 54 -12.86 -10.58 -14.14
C ALA A 54 -12.96 -11.34 -15.49
N ALA A 55 -14.13 -11.88 -15.85
CA ALA A 55 -14.36 -12.42 -17.18
C ALA A 55 -14.45 -11.26 -18.20
N PRO A 56 -13.90 -11.41 -19.43
CA PRO A 56 -13.95 -10.33 -20.42
C PRO A 56 -15.38 -9.86 -20.70
N GLY A 57 -15.68 -8.58 -20.41
CA GLY A 57 -16.98 -7.95 -20.69
C GLY A 57 -17.90 -7.69 -19.50
N ASP A 58 -17.54 -8.15 -18.29
CA ASP A 58 -18.32 -7.95 -17.05
C ASP A 58 -17.98 -6.65 -16.30
N ASP A 59 -17.16 -5.78 -16.89
CA ASP A 59 -16.67 -4.51 -16.34
C ASP A 59 -17.63 -3.31 -16.49
N GLY A 60 -18.75 -3.47 -17.22
CA GLY A 60 -19.72 -2.40 -17.47
C GLY A 60 -20.17 -1.66 -16.20
N PRO A 61 -20.62 -2.36 -15.14
CA PRO A 61 -21.03 -1.73 -13.88
C PRO A 61 -19.91 -0.98 -13.16
N VAL A 62 -18.66 -1.46 -13.26
CA VAL A 62 -17.49 -0.78 -12.67
C VAL A 62 -17.17 0.49 -13.45
N VAL A 63 -17.28 0.47 -14.78
CA VAL A 63 -17.07 1.65 -15.62
C VAL A 63 -18.14 2.71 -15.36
N GLU A 64 -19.41 2.31 -15.22
CA GLU A 64 -20.50 3.22 -14.86
C GLU A 64 -20.30 3.84 -13.47
N ALA A 65 -19.90 3.03 -12.48
CA ALA A 65 -19.60 3.51 -11.14
C ALA A 65 -18.35 4.41 -11.10
N ALA A 66 -17.31 4.10 -11.90
CA ALA A 66 -16.11 4.92 -12.01
C ALA A 66 -16.45 6.32 -12.52
N ALA A 67 -17.35 6.45 -13.49
CA ALA A 67 -17.81 7.75 -14.00
C ALA A 67 -18.44 8.63 -12.91
N LEU A 68 -19.02 8.04 -11.86
CA LEU A 68 -19.58 8.77 -10.72
C LEU A 68 -18.51 9.30 -9.75
N LEU A 69 -17.28 8.76 -9.77
CA LEU A 69 -16.16 9.27 -8.98
C LEU A 69 -15.71 10.66 -9.48
N GLY A 70 -15.81 10.88 -10.79
CA GLY A 70 -15.43 12.12 -11.48
C GLY A 70 -13.91 12.37 -11.49
N GLY A 71 -13.48 13.25 -12.41
CA GLY A 71 -12.07 13.63 -12.54
C GLY A 71 -11.19 12.46 -13.02
N LEU A 72 -9.95 12.42 -12.51
CA LEU A 72 -9.00 11.37 -12.81
C LEU A 72 -9.10 10.22 -11.80
N VAL A 73 -8.94 9.00 -12.27
CA VAL A 73 -8.89 7.78 -11.44
C VAL A 73 -7.58 7.03 -11.64
N ALA A 74 -7.17 6.35 -10.59
CA ALA A 74 -6.11 5.35 -10.57
C ALA A 74 -6.73 3.96 -10.65
N VAL A 75 -6.22 3.11 -11.53
CA VAL A 75 -6.64 1.71 -11.68
C VAL A 75 -5.52 0.82 -11.16
N ARG A 76 -5.81 0.02 -10.14
CA ARG A 76 -4.84 -0.73 -9.33
C ARG A 76 -5.27 -2.19 -9.20
N SER A 77 -4.32 -3.11 -9.18
CA SER A 77 -4.61 -4.50 -8.83
C SER A 77 -4.90 -4.65 -7.33
N SER A 78 -5.77 -5.59 -6.99
CA SER A 78 -6.03 -6.04 -5.63
C SER A 78 -6.16 -7.57 -5.66
N ALA A 79 -5.05 -8.28 -5.49
CA ALA A 79 -5.05 -9.74 -5.49
C ALA A 79 -5.32 -10.30 -4.08
N VAL A 80 -5.92 -11.50 -4.01
CA VAL A 80 -6.20 -12.19 -2.73
C VAL A 80 -4.89 -12.68 -2.07
N ALA A 81 -3.92 -13.10 -2.88
CA ALA A 81 -2.66 -13.70 -2.40
C ALA A 81 -1.52 -12.68 -2.18
N GLU A 82 -1.76 -11.37 -2.34
CA GLU A 82 -0.69 -10.36 -2.36
C GLU A 82 0.01 -10.16 -1.00
N ASP A 83 -0.62 -10.57 0.09
CA ASP A 83 -0.13 -10.36 1.47
C ASP A 83 0.19 -11.68 2.22
N LEU A 84 0.38 -12.79 1.50
CA LEU A 84 0.88 -14.03 2.13
C LEU A 84 2.34 -13.84 2.57
N ALA A 85 2.64 -14.20 3.82
CA ALA A 85 3.94 -13.99 4.48
C ALA A 85 5.16 -14.57 3.74
N ASP A 86 4.95 -15.53 2.83
CA ASP A 86 5.99 -16.20 2.04
C ASP A 86 6.06 -15.73 0.58
N ALA A 87 5.22 -14.79 0.15
CA ALA A 87 5.17 -14.32 -1.24
C ALA A 87 4.82 -12.83 -1.31
N SER A 88 5.75 -11.97 -0.91
CA SER A 88 5.63 -10.52 -1.12
C SER A 88 5.72 -10.21 -2.62
N PHE A 89 4.59 -10.14 -3.32
CA PHE A 89 4.51 -9.69 -4.73
C PHE A 89 4.68 -8.17 -4.87
N ALA A 90 5.39 -7.53 -3.94
CA ALA A 90 5.58 -6.09 -3.88
C ALA A 90 6.14 -5.57 -5.22
N GLY A 91 5.43 -4.60 -5.81
CA GLY A 91 5.82 -3.94 -7.06
C GLY A 91 5.60 -4.75 -8.35
N GLN A 92 4.93 -5.91 -8.31
CA GLN A 92 4.80 -6.77 -9.51
C GLN A 92 3.55 -6.52 -10.36
N TYR A 93 2.57 -5.78 -9.84
CA TYR A 93 1.32 -5.54 -10.55
C TYR A 93 1.24 -4.13 -11.11
N ALA A 94 0.58 -3.99 -12.27
CA ALA A 94 0.45 -2.71 -12.94
C ALA A 94 -0.50 -1.77 -12.17
N THR A 95 -0.10 -0.49 -12.08
CA THR A 95 -0.96 0.64 -11.71
C THR A 95 -1.05 1.55 -12.93
N VAL A 96 -2.27 1.98 -13.27
CA VAL A 96 -2.51 2.96 -14.34
C VAL A 96 -3.09 4.21 -13.72
N LEU A 97 -2.38 5.33 -13.79
CA LEU A 97 -2.83 6.63 -13.30
C LEU A 97 -3.37 7.53 -14.41
N GLY A 98 -4.05 8.59 -14.00
CA GLY A 98 -4.44 9.69 -14.87
C GLY A 98 -5.53 9.31 -15.87
N VAL A 99 -6.33 8.28 -15.55
CA VAL A 99 -7.43 7.84 -16.41
C VAL A 99 -8.61 8.76 -16.19
N ASP A 100 -9.15 9.36 -17.25
CA ASP A 100 -10.39 10.15 -17.16
C ASP A 100 -11.56 9.21 -16.85
N ALA A 101 -12.18 9.41 -15.67
CA ALA A 101 -13.28 8.58 -15.20
C ALA A 101 -14.51 8.63 -16.12
N THR A 102 -14.67 9.71 -16.88
CA THR A 102 -15.80 9.89 -17.81
C THR A 102 -15.58 9.24 -19.17
N ASP A 103 -14.34 8.87 -19.49
CA ASP A 103 -14.01 8.09 -20.68
C ASP A 103 -14.09 6.59 -20.38
N ALA A 104 -15.28 6.04 -20.63
CA ALA A 104 -15.55 4.61 -20.47
C ALA A 104 -14.58 3.70 -21.25
N GLY A 105 -14.05 4.16 -22.39
CA GLY A 105 -13.07 3.43 -23.18
C GLY A 105 -11.70 3.39 -22.50
N ALA A 106 -11.25 4.53 -21.96
CA ALA A 106 -10.00 4.64 -21.22
C ALA A 106 -10.02 3.80 -19.93
N VAL A 107 -11.11 3.86 -19.15
CA VAL A 107 -11.26 3.04 -17.93
C VAL A 107 -11.21 1.55 -18.25
N ARG A 108 -11.94 1.12 -19.29
CA ARG A 108 -11.93 -0.28 -19.75
C ARG A 108 -10.55 -0.74 -20.21
N ALA A 109 -9.83 0.11 -20.95
CA ALA A 109 -8.45 -0.20 -21.36
C ALA A 109 -7.53 -0.37 -20.15
N ALA A 110 -7.59 0.57 -19.19
CA ALA A 110 -6.79 0.49 -17.97
C ALA A 110 -7.11 -0.75 -17.11
N ILE A 111 -8.40 -1.12 -16.97
CA ILE A 111 -8.80 -2.38 -16.31
C ILE A 111 -8.19 -3.58 -17.05
N GLY A 112 -8.26 -3.58 -18.39
CA GLY A 112 -7.66 -4.62 -19.22
C GLY A 112 -6.15 -4.76 -19.03
N ASP A 113 -5.42 -3.63 -18.96
CA ASP A 113 -3.98 -3.60 -18.74
C ASP A 113 -3.61 -4.16 -17.36
N VAL A 114 -4.35 -3.78 -16.31
CA VAL A 114 -4.15 -4.31 -14.95
C VAL A 114 -4.44 -5.81 -14.90
N LEU A 115 -5.54 -6.28 -15.48
CA LEU A 115 -5.87 -7.70 -15.55
C LEU A 115 -4.82 -8.49 -16.34
N ALA A 116 -4.31 -7.96 -17.46
CA ALA A 116 -3.27 -8.59 -18.26
C ALA A 116 -1.92 -8.70 -17.52
N SER A 117 -1.66 -7.82 -16.56
CA SER A 117 -0.43 -7.87 -15.75
C SER A 117 -0.33 -9.16 -14.90
N ILE A 118 -1.44 -9.85 -14.66
CA ILE A 118 -1.49 -11.11 -13.88
C ILE A 118 -0.64 -12.22 -14.49
N ASP A 119 -0.67 -12.39 -15.81
CA ASP A 119 0.07 -13.45 -16.49
C ASP A 119 1.58 -13.22 -16.38
N SER A 120 2.00 -11.94 -16.37
CA SER A 120 3.39 -11.55 -16.18
C SER A 120 3.88 -11.78 -14.75
N ALA A 121 3.01 -11.53 -13.75
CA ALA A 121 3.31 -11.77 -12.34
C ALA A 121 3.31 -13.27 -12.01
N HIS A 122 2.34 -14.04 -12.49
CA HIS A 122 2.27 -15.49 -12.33
C HIS A 122 3.45 -16.20 -13.01
N ALA A 123 3.83 -15.77 -14.22
CA ALA A 123 5.00 -16.32 -14.91
C ALA A 123 6.31 -16.10 -14.12
N ARG A 124 6.44 -14.95 -13.45
CA ARG A 124 7.60 -14.62 -12.60
C ARG A 124 7.59 -15.43 -11.30
N SER A 125 6.44 -15.52 -10.63
CA SER A 125 6.25 -16.33 -9.42
C SER A 125 6.58 -17.81 -9.63
N TYR A 126 6.14 -18.37 -10.76
CA TYR A 126 6.43 -19.74 -11.13
C TYR A 126 7.93 -19.95 -11.40
N ALA A 127 8.59 -18.98 -12.06
CA ALA A 127 10.03 -19.02 -12.29
C ALA A 127 10.85 -18.94 -10.98
N GLU A 128 10.31 -18.30 -9.95
CA GLU A 128 10.92 -18.17 -8.61
C GLU A 128 10.62 -19.37 -7.69
N GLY A 129 9.85 -20.36 -8.16
CA GLY A 129 9.60 -21.61 -7.43
C GLY A 129 8.47 -21.53 -6.40
N HIS A 130 7.65 -20.47 -6.42
CA HIS A 130 6.45 -20.36 -5.59
C HIS A 130 5.27 -21.04 -6.30
N ASP A 131 4.70 -22.07 -5.67
CA ASP A 131 3.54 -22.82 -6.19
C ASP A 131 2.24 -22.07 -5.84
N VAL A 132 1.95 -21.02 -6.60
CA VAL A 132 0.79 -20.15 -6.38
C VAL A 132 -0.34 -20.63 -7.28
N ALA A 133 -1.38 -21.19 -6.69
CA ALA A 133 -2.63 -21.42 -7.41
C ALA A 133 -3.14 -20.08 -7.95
N PRO A 134 -3.71 -20.01 -9.17
CA PRO A 134 -4.24 -18.77 -9.72
C PRO A 134 -5.34 -18.23 -8.80
N SER A 135 -4.98 -17.31 -7.92
CA SER A 135 -5.93 -16.59 -7.08
C SER A 135 -6.60 -15.53 -7.95
N GLY A 136 -7.91 -15.36 -7.82
CA GLY A 136 -8.60 -14.29 -8.52
C GLY A 136 -7.98 -12.92 -8.21
N MET A 137 -8.01 -12.02 -9.20
CA MET A 137 -7.57 -10.64 -9.05
C MET A 137 -8.78 -9.73 -9.15
N ALA A 138 -8.98 -8.89 -8.15
CA ALA A 138 -9.87 -7.76 -8.23
C ALA A 138 -9.13 -6.54 -8.79
N VAL A 139 -9.87 -5.61 -9.38
CA VAL A 139 -9.33 -4.34 -9.88
C VAL A 139 -9.98 -3.20 -9.12
N LEU A 140 -9.19 -2.40 -8.42
CA LEU A 140 -9.63 -1.19 -7.74
C LEU A 140 -9.52 0.00 -8.68
N VAL A 141 -10.63 0.68 -8.94
CA VAL A 141 -10.68 1.99 -9.59
C VAL A 141 -10.94 3.04 -8.50
N GLN A 142 -9.96 3.90 -8.25
CA GLN A 142 -9.99 4.84 -7.13
C GLN A 142 -9.82 6.27 -7.63
N ARG A 143 -10.56 7.22 -7.04
CA ARG A 143 -10.37 8.65 -7.36
C ARG A 143 -8.93 9.06 -7.09
N GLN A 144 -8.28 9.64 -8.09
CA GLN A 144 -6.91 10.13 -7.96
C GLN A 144 -6.89 11.44 -7.18
N VAL A 145 -5.93 11.57 -6.28
CA VAL A 145 -5.68 12.81 -5.55
C VAL A 145 -4.84 13.74 -6.43
N ASP A 146 -5.24 15.01 -6.54
CA ASP A 146 -4.42 16.07 -7.12
C ASP A 146 -3.30 16.44 -6.12
N ALA A 147 -2.28 15.60 -6.09
CA ALA A 147 -1.24 15.63 -5.07
C ALA A 147 -0.18 16.68 -5.39
N ARG A 148 0.10 17.57 -4.43
CA ARG A 148 1.31 18.40 -4.47
C ARG A 148 2.53 17.65 -3.93
N ALA A 149 2.30 16.68 -3.05
CA ALA A 149 3.31 15.79 -2.51
C ALA A 149 2.69 14.41 -2.27
N ALA A 150 3.47 13.36 -2.44
CA ALA A 150 3.05 11.99 -2.16
C ALA A 150 4.25 11.14 -1.79
N GLY A 151 3.99 9.97 -1.23
CA GLY A 151 5.04 9.00 -0.98
C GLY A 151 4.61 7.85 -0.11
N VAL A 152 5.59 7.29 0.59
CA VAL A 152 5.43 6.13 1.46
C VAL A 152 5.79 6.47 2.89
N ALA A 153 5.20 5.78 3.86
CA ALA A 153 5.56 5.90 5.26
C ALA A 153 5.49 4.55 5.96
N PHE A 154 6.51 4.27 6.77
CA PHE A 154 6.60 3.07 7.58
C PHE A 154 6.42 3.43 9.05
N SER A 155 5.59 2.66 9.78
CA SER A 155 5.42 2.87 11.21
C SER A 155 6.60 2.37 12.05
N ALA A 156 7.47 1.57 11.45
CA ALA A 156 8.70 1.03 12.04
C ALA A 156 9.78 0.97 10.96
N ASP A 157 11.05 1.03 11.35
CA ASP A 157 12.16 0.91 10.41
C ASP A 157 12.22 -0.53 9.84
N PRO A 158 11.99 -0.73 8.52
CA PRO A 158 11.94 -2.06 7.94
C PRO A 158 13.31 -2.76 7.91
N VAL A 159 14.41 -2.02 8.08
CA VAL A 159 15.79 -2.54 8.07
C VAL A 159 16.27 -2.89 9.46
N THR A 160 16.00 -2.05 10.46
CA THR A 160 16.51 -2.23 11.82
C THR A 160 15.48 -2.85 12.77
N GLY A 161 14.20 -2.72 12.46
CA GLY A 161 13.10 -3.10 13.35
C GLY A 161 12.88 -2.09 14.49
N ASP A 162 13.50 -0.92 14.43
CA ASP A 162 13.30 0.13 15.42
C ASP A 162 11.90 0.73 15.31
N ASP A 163 11.30 1.02 16.47
CA ASP A 163 10.00 1.69 16.60
C ASP A 163 10.16 3.19 16.31
N VAL A 164 10.37 3.49 15.04
CA VAL A 164 10.50 4.83 14.50
C VAL A 164 9.74 4.94 13.20
N VAL A 165 9.07 6.08 13.02
CA VAL A 165 8.37 6.35 11.76
C VAL A 165 9.36 6.92 10.75
N LEU A 166 9.35 6.33 9.55
CA LEU A 166 10.09 6.80 8.40
C LEU A 166 9.09 7.29 7.34
N VAL A 167 9.32 8.48 6.79
CA VAL A 167 8.49 9.04 5.72
C VAL A 167 9.39 9.40 4.54
N SER A 168 9.08 8.87 3.36
CA SER A 168 9.72 9.27 2.11
C SER A 168 8.72 10.03 1.26
N ALA A 169 9.10 11.19 0.72
CA ALA A 169 8.22 12.07 -0.04
C ALA A 169 8.86 12.54 -1.36
N VAL A 170 8.01 12.79 -2.35
CA VAL A 170 8.36 13.46 -3.61
C VAL A 170 7.32 14.53 -3.94
N ASP A 171 7.73 15.49 -4.76
CA ASP A 171 6.82 16.47 -5.36
C ASP A 171 5.88 15.78 -6.37
N GLY A 172 4.59 16.12 -6.31
CA GLY A 172 3.58 15.60 -7.24
C GLY A 172 3.07 14.19 -6.91
N LEU A 173 2.84 13.38 -7.95
CA LEU A 173 2.27 12.03 -7.83
C LEU A 173 3.34 11.00 -7.42
N GLY A 174 2.98 10.12 -6.47
CA GLY A 174 3.90 9.18 -5.81
C GLY A 174 4.39 8.01 -6.67
N ASP A 175 3.88 7.85 -7.90
CA ASP A 175 4.27 6.74 -8.79
C ASP A 175 5.76 6.75 -9.16
N VAL A 176 6.37 7.94 -9.18
CA VAL A 176 7.80 8.07 -9.52
C VAL A 176 8.71 7.59 -8.38
N LEU A 177 8.18 7.50 -7.15
CA LEU A 177 8.89 6.99 -5.97
C LEU A 177 8.99 5.45 -6.02
N VAL A 178 7.93 4.78 -6.49
CA VAL A 178 7.88 3.31 -6.61
C VAL A 178 8.71 2.80 -7.79
N ALA A 179 8.85 3.60 -8.85
CA ALA A 179 9.71 3.27 -10.01
C ALA A 179 11.21 3.49 -9.77
N GLY A 180 11.60 4.13 -8.64
CA GLY A 180 13.00 4.42 -8.31
C GLY A 180 13.68 5.47 -9.19
N GLU A 181 12.90 6.25 -9.95
CA GLU A 181 13.42 7.22 -10.93
C GLU A 181 13.76 8.57 -10.30
N ILE A 182 13.19 8.88 -9.13
CA ILE A 182 13.44 10.11 -8.37
C ILE A 182 14.00 9.77 -6.99
N THR A 183 15.01 10.52 -6.55
CA THR A 183 15.49 10.48 -5.16
C THR A 183 14.48 11.22 -4.26
N PRO A 184 13.78 10.52 -3.34
CA PRO A 184 12.86 11.17 -2.42
C PRO A 184 13.59 12.04 -1.39
N GLU A 185 12.84 12.87 -0.68
CA GLU A 185 13.27 13.34 0.64
C GLU A 185 12.79 12.40 1.73
N ASP A 186 13.63 12.20 2.74
CA ASP A 186 13.38 11.29 3.84
C ASP A 186 13.31 12.03 5.17
N TRP A 187 12.34 11.65 5.97
CA TRP A 187 12.08 12.18 7.30
C TRP A 187 12.01 11.05 8.31
N ARG A 188 12.54 11.32 9.50
CA ARG A 188 12.45 10.46 10.68
C ARG A 188 11.57 11.17 11.70
N ILE A 189 10.50 10.52 12.14
CA ILE A 189 9.59 11.07 13.16
C ILE A 189 9.82 10.34 14.47
N GLY A 190 10.33 11.06 15.47
CA GLY A 190 10.56 10.54 16.81
C GLY A 190 9.27 10.20 17.55
N PRO A 191 9.35 9.44 18.67
CA PRO A 191 8.19 9.14 19.53
C PRO A 191 7.51 10.38 20.13
N ASP A 192 8.23 11.50 20.21
CA ASP A 192 7.71 12.81 20.64
C ASP A 192 6.98 13.57 19.51
N GLY A 193 6.84 12.96 18.33
CA GLY A 193 6.22 13.56 17.14
C GLY A 193 7.14 14.51 16.37
N ARG A 194 8.38 14.70 16.82
CA ARG A 194 9.31 15.61 16.15
C ARG A 194 9.78 15.05 14.82
N ALA A 195 9.57 15.82 13.75
CA ALA A 195 10.06 15.52 12.42
C ALA A 195 11.50 16.01 12.23
N GLU A 196 12.40 15.12 11.86
CA GLU A 196 13.78 15.43 11.47
C GLU A 196 14.01 15.00 10.02
N ARG A 197 14.44 15.94 9.18
CA ARG A 197 14.78 15.65 7.79
C ARG A 197 16.14 14.98 7.74
N VAL A 198 16.21 13.82 7.10
CA VAL A 198 17.40 12.97 7.01
C VAL A 198 18.17 13.23 5.72
N SER A 199 17.48 13.21 4.58
CA SER A 199 18.10 13.26 3.25
C SER A 199 17.16 13.77 2.17
N GLY A 200 17.72 14.03 0.99
CA GLY A 200 16.98 14.25 -0.26
C GLY A 200 17.06 15.67 -0.82
N PRO A 201 16.82 15.84 -2.13
CA PRO A 201 16.87 17.13 -2.81
C PRO A 201 15.51 17.86 -2.90
N SER A 202 14.40 17.16 -2.69
CA SER A 202 13.03 17.72 -2.77
C SER A 202 12.68 18.52 -1.51
N GLU A 203 11.77 19.49 -1.61
CA GLU A 203 11.17 20.19 -0.45
C GLU A 203 9.65 19.96 -0.44
N ALA A 204 9.24 18.72 -0.73
CA ALA A 204 7.83 18.35 -0.87
C ALA A 204 7.02 18.60 0.41
N LEU A 205 7.62 18.39 1.59
CA LEU A 205 6.97 18.56 2.89
C LEU A 205 7.66 19.62 3.76
N THR A 206 6.83 20.33 4.53
CA THR A 206 7.29 21.01 5.74
C THR A 206 7.43 20.02 6.91
N ALA A 207 8.14 20.41 7.98
CA ALA A 207 8.28 19.56 9.17
C ALA A 207 6.93 19.23 9.84
N ASP A 208 5.98 20.17 9.84
CA ASP A 208 4.64 19.97 10.39
C ASP A 208 3.84 18.95 9.55
N GLU A 209 4.00 18.98 8.22
CA GLU A 209 3.34 18.04 7.31
C GLU A 209 3.96 16.64 7.40
N ALA A 210 5.28 16.53 7.51
CA ALA A 210 5.96 15.28 7.80
C ALA A 210 5.50 14.69 9.15
N GLY A 211 5.32 15.54 10.17
CA GLY A 211 4.72 15.15 11.44
C GLY A 211 3.29 14.63 11.29
N ALA A 212 2.46 15.30 10.48
CA ALA A 212 1.08 14.88 10.21
C ALA A 212 1.00 13.52 9.48
N VAL A 213 1.91 13.25 8.54
CA VAL A 213 2.08 11.92 7.93
C VAL A 213 2.49 10.90 8.99
N GLY A 214 3.40 11.27 9.88
CA GLY A 214 3.82 10.43 11.00
C GLY A 214 2.67 10.05 11.94
N ASP A 215 1.76 10.98 12.22
CA ASP A 215 0.58 10.70 13.01
C ASP A 215 -0.45 9.84 12.25
N LEU A 216 -0.57 10.01 10.93
CA LEU A 216 -1.42 9.15 10.10
C LEU A 216 -0.96 7.69 10.16
N VAL A 217 0.33 7.42 9.92
CA VAL A 217 0.84 6.04 9.88
C VAL A 217 0.72 5.34 11.23
N ARG A 218 0.90 6.07 12.35
CA ARG A 218 0.66 5.53 13.70
C ARG A 218 -0.79 5.15 13.93
N ARG A 219 -1.74 6.03 13.59
CA ARG A 219 -3.17 5.71 13.73
C ARG A 219 -3.56 4.50 12.88
N VAL A 220 -3.04 4.39 11.67
CA VAL A 220 -3.28 3.23 10.81
C VAL A 220 -2.67 1.96 11.41
N ALA A 221 -1.45 2.03 11.97
CA ALA A 221 -0.81 0.92 12.67
C ALA A 221 -1.65 0.44 13.87
N ASP A 222 -2.15 1.37 14.68
CA ASP A 222 -3.00 1.08 15.84
C ASP A 222 -4.30 0.38 15.42
N ASP A 223 -4.96 0.88 14.37
CA ASP A 223 -6.23 0.32 13.86
C ASP A 223 -6.08 -1.05 13.19
N LEU A 224 -4.90 -1.34 12.62
CA LEU A 224 -4.56 -2.64 12.05
C LEU A 224 -3.90 -3.58 13.07
N GLY A 225 -3.43 -3.08 14.21
CA GLY A 225 -2.82 -3.85 15.29
C GLY A 225 -1.44 -4.43 14.96
N ALA A 226 -0.74 -3.85 13.97
CA ALA A 226 0.58 -4.28 13.52
C ALA A 226 1.34 -3.09 12.93
N PRO A 227 2.69 -3.16 12.83
CA PRO A 227 3.45 -2.19 12.05
C PRO A 227 2.99 -2.18 10.60
N VAL A 228 2.93 -1.01 9.97
CA VAL A 228 2.37 -0.82 8.63
C VAL A 228 3.31 -0.03 7.72
N ASP A 229 3.19 -0.35 6.44
CA ASP A 229 3.66 0.45 5.30
C ASP A 229 2.43 1.07 4.64
N ILE A 230 2.42 2.39 4.49
CA ILE A 230 1.32 3.13 3.85
C ILE A 230 1.80 3.94 2.66
N GLU A 231 0.95 4.05 1.64
CA GLU A 231 1.06 5.07 0.60
C GLU A 231 0.12 6.23 0.95
N TRP A 232 0.61 7.45 0.79
CA TRP A 232 -0.13 8.66 1.12
C TRP A 232 0.04 9.74 0.05
N ALA A 233 -0.94 10.65 0.00
CA ALA A 233 -0.87 11.85 -0.82
C ALA A 233 -1.40 13.07 -0.07
N LEU A 234 -0.72 14.19 -0.24
CA LEU A 234 -1.09 15.50 0.25
C LEU A 234 -1.58 16.35 -0.93
N SER A 235 -2.85 16.76 -0.89
CA SER A 235 -3.43 17.56 -1.96
C SER A 235 -2.87 18.99 -1.97
N THR A 236 -3.06 19.68 -3.10
CA THR A 236 -2.80 21.12 -3.23
C THR A 236 -3.55 21.97 -2.19
N ASP A 237 -4.70 21.49 -1.70
CA ASP A 237 -5.49 22.11 -0.64
C ASP A 237 -5.02 21.76 0.79
N GLY A 238 -3.98 20.93 0.94
CA GLY A 238 -3.41 20.54 2.24
C GLY A 238 -4.12 19.37 2.92
N GLU A 239 -4.95 18.61 2.20
CA GLU A 239 -5.64 17.44 2.72
C GLU A 239 -4.81 16.17 2.54
N LEU A 240 -4.52 15.48 3.65
CA LEU A 240 -3.77 14.23 3.66
C LEU A 240 -4.72 13.04 3.46
N SER A 241 -4.44 12.23 2.45
CA SER A 241 -5.22 11.05 2.08
C SER A 241 -4.37 9.78 2.14
N LEU A 242 -4.96 8.70 2.65
CA LEU A 242 -4.40 7.36 2.63
C LEU A 242 -4.76 6.67 1.30
N LEU A 243 -3.75 6.24 0.54
CA LEU A 243 -3.92 5.60 -0.76
C LEU A 243 -3.79 4.08 -0.68
N GLN A 244 -3.01 3.56 0.26
CA GLN A 244 -2.80 2.14 0.50
C GLN A 244 -2.28 1.93 1.93
N ALA A 245 -2.57 0.78 2.53
CA ALA A 245 -1.95 0.35 3.78
C ALA A 245 -1.73 -1.15 3.76
N ARG A 246 -0.58 -1.62 4.24
CA ARG A 246 -0.24 -3.04 4.36
C ARG A 246 0.53 -3.30 5.66
N PRO A 247 0.32 -4.43 6.35
CA PRO A 247 1.17 -4.81 7.47
C PRO A 247 2.62 -5.09 7.03
N ILE A 248 3.61 -4.71 7.84
CA ILE A 248 5.01 -5.09 7.64
C ILE A 248 5.20 -6.50 8.20
N THR A 249 5.29 -7.50 7.32
CA THR A 249 5.37 -8.92 7.70
C THR A 249 6.79 -9.39 8.02
N ALA A 250 7.81 -8.69 7.54
CA ALA A 250 9.22 -9.11 7.59
C ALA A 250 10.11 -8.18 8.42
N LEU A 251 9.64 -7.71 9.59
CA LEU A 251 10.52 -6.95 10.48
C LEU A 251 11.62 -7.84 11.07
N PRO A 252 12.90 -7.41 11.03
CA PRO A 252 13.97 -8.14 11.67
C PRO A 252 13.70 -8.24 13.17
N ARG A 253 13.80 -9.45 13.72
CA ARG A 253 13.71 -9.64 15.17
C ARG A 253 14.92 -8.95 15.80
N ARG A 254 14.66 -8.02 16.71
CA ARG A 254 15.73 -7.53 17.60
C ARG A 254 16.39 -8.75 18.28
N PRO A 255 17.72 -8.90 18.19
CA PRO A 255 18.38 -9.92 18.97
C PRO A 255 18.07 -9.67 20.44
N ASP A 256 17.68 -10.73 21.15
CA ASP A 256 17.52 -10.68 22.60
C ASP A 256 18.92 -10.50 23.20
N LEU A 257 19.33 -9.25 23.37
CA LEU A 257 20.54 -8.91 24.08
C LEU A 257 20.24 -9.21 25.54
N ALA A 258 20.55 -10.45 25.96
CA ALA A 258 20.65 -10.79 27.36
C ALA A 258 21.71 -9.85 27.96
N LEU A 259 21.26 -8.72 28.52
CA LEU A 259 22.12 -7.84 29.27
C LEU A 259 22.69 -8.69 30.39
N PRO A 260 24.01 -8.86 30.42
CA PRO A 260 24.56 -9.85 31.28
C PRO A 260 24.42 -9.34 32.73
N THR A 261 24.15 -10.25 33.67
CA THR A 261 23.79 -9.94 35.07
C THR A 261 24.79 -8.99 35.73
N GLU A 262 24.42 -8.30 36.82
CA GLU A 262 25.38 -7.47 37.59
C GLU A 262 26.72 -8.19 37.80
N GLY A 263 27.81 -7.58 37.31
CA GLY A 263 29.12 -8.20 37.26
C GLY A 263 30.13 -7.37 36.47
N THR A 264 31.39 -7.77 36.52
CA THR A 264 32.48 -7.13 35.76
C THR A 264 32.61 -7.82 34.41
N TRP A 265 32.48 -7.04 33.35
CA TRP A 265 32.60 -7.53 31.97
C TRP A 265 33.89 -7.05 31.35
N GLU A 266 34.60 -7.94 30.66
CA GLU A 266 35.80 -7.62 29.90
C GLU A 266 35.50 -7.87 28.42
N LYS A 267 35.75 -6.87 27.58
CA LYS A 267 35.52 -6.96 26.13
C LYS A 267 36.57 -7.91 25.54
N ASP A 268 36.13 -9.06 25.02
CA ASP A 268 37.03 -9.95 24.29
C ASP A 268 37.40 -9.32 22.94
N THR A 269 38.67 -8.94 22.79
CA THR A 269 39.23 -8.37 21.56
C THR A 269 40.00 -9.40 20.73
N SER A 270 40.00 -10.68 21.11
CA SER A 270 40.76 -11.73 20.43
C SER A 270 40.25 -12.08 19.03
N HIS A 271 39.04 -11.63 18.68
CA HIS A 271 38.41 -11.84 17.37
C HIS A 271 38.51 -10.64 16.41
N LEU A 272 39.21 -9.57 16.78
CA LEU A 272 39.55 -8.51 15.82
C LEU A 272 40.75 -8.98 14.99
N CYS A 273 40.50 -9.44 13.76
CA CYS A 273 41.53 -9.50 12.75
C CYS A 273 41.94 -8.06 12.40
N GLU A 274 43.01 -7.61 13.05
CA GLU A 274 43.75 -6.36 12.87
C GLU A 274 43.19 -5.08 13.54
N PRO A 275 44.07 -4.21 14.08
CA PRO A 275 43.68 -2.94 14.64
C PRO A 275 43.26 -1.96 13.54
N LEU A 276 42.16 -1.24 13.76
CA LEU A 276 41.80 -0.04 13.00
C LEU A 276 42.86 1.03 13.26
N THR A 277 43.82 1.15 12.35
CA THR A 277 44.67 2.35 12.19
C THR A 277 44.01 3.36 11.26
#